data_AF-A0A954MNV8-F1
#
_entry.id   AF-A0A954MNV8-F1
#
_cell.length_a   1.000
_cell.length_b   1.000
_cell.length_c   1.000
_cell.angle_alpha   90.00
_cell.angle_beta   90.00
_cell.angle_gamma   90.00
#
_symmetry.space_group_name_H-M   'P 1'
#
loop_
_entity.id
_entity.type
_entity.pdbx_description
1 polymer ?
#
loop_
_entity_poly.entity_id
_entity_poly.type
_entity_poly.pdbx_seq_one_letter_code
_entity_poly.pdbx_strand_id
1 'polypeptide(L)'
;MKPFLTTASFTQLGLHEQAAQRVSRLAQTLVNSGEFPALAIQIQRAGQVSEPLCLGSARLSEHVPVTPGTRFLVASLTKPVVAMAVLLLAEEGRL
;
A
#
# COMPACT_ATOMS: atom_id res chain seq x y z
N MET A 1 -6.45 16.45 -13.93
CA MET A 1 -6.77 16.40 -12.48
C MET A 1 -5.45 16.51 -11.73
N LYS A 2 -5.29 17.45 -10.80
CA LYS A 2 -4.05 17.53 -9.99
C LYS A 2 -3.99 16.29 -9.07
N PRO A 3 -2.82 15.67 -8.87
CA PRO A 3 -2.72 14.55 -7.94
C PRO A 3 -3.03 15.05 -6.52
N PHE A 4 -3.85 14.31 -5.79
CA PHE A 4 -4.19 14.62 -4.39
C PHE A 4 -3.01 14.44 -3.43
N LEU A 5 -1.94 13.74 -3.87
CA LEU A 5 -0.74 13.46 -3.09
C LEU A 5 0.52 13.79 -3.89
N THR A 6 1.55 14.28 -3.20
CA THR A 6 2.87 14.53 -3.77
C THR A 6 3.85 13.45 -3.30
N THR A 7 4.61 12.85 -4.21
CA THR A 7 5.67 11.89 -3.83
C THR A 7 6.75 12.57 -3.00
N ALA A 8 7.19 11.91 -1.93
CA ALA A 8 8.20 12.41 -1.02
C ALA A 8 9.09 11.27 -0.48
N SER A 9 10.32 11.60 -0.09
CA SER A 9 11.19 10.68 0.66
C SER A 9 10.67 10.46 2.09
N PHE A 10 11.13 9.41 2.76
CA PHE A 10 10.73 9.12 4.15
C PHE A 10 11.06 10.27 5.11
N THR A 11 12.20 10.95 4.91
CA THR A 11 12.58 12.12 5.72
C THR A 11 11.61 13.29 5.51
N GLN A 12 11.17 13.52 4.28
CA GLN A 12 10.17 14.55 3.97
C GLN A 12 8.79 14.23 4.56
N LEU A 13 8.43 12.94 4.67
CA LEU A 13 7.26 12.47 5.42
C LEU A 13 7.41 12.63 6.94
N GLY A 14 8.54 13.13 7.43
CA GLY A 14 8.84 13.26 8.86
C GLY A 14 8.99 11.91 9.56
N LEU A 15 9.38 10.87 8.83
CA LEU A 15 9.68 9.56 9.39
C LEU A 15 11.17 9.49 9.74
N HIS A 16 11.49 8.86 10.87
CA HIS A 16 12.87 8.55 11.19
C HIS A 16 13.43 7.51 10.21
N GLU A 17 14.56 7.81 9.59
CA GLU A 17 15.18 6.96 8.58
C GLU A 17 15.47 5.54 9.10
N GLN A 18 15.95 5.42 10.34
CA GLN A 18 16.18 4.13 11.01
C GLN A 18 14.89 3.30 11.09
N ALA A 19 13.73 3.93 11.33
CA ALA A 19 12.46 3.22 11.40
C ALA A 19 12.03 2.70 10.02
N ALA A 20 12.18 3.52 8.97
CA ALA A 20 11.89 3.11 7.59
C ALA A 20 12.81 1.96 7.12
N GLN A 21 14.09 2.01 7.48
CA GLN A 21 15.05 0.94 7.21
C GLN A 21 14.69 -0.36 7.97
N ARG A 22 14.19 -0.28 9.21
CA ARG A 22 13.70 -1.46 9.94
C ARG A 22 12.51 -2.11 9.24
N VAL A 23 11.53 -1.31 8.80
CA VAL A 23 10.36 -1.82 8.04
C VAL A 23 10.82 -2.51 6.76
N SER A 24 11.70 -1.86 6.00
CA SER A 24 12.20 -2.39 4.73
C SER A 24 12.96 -3.71 4.93
N ARG A 25 13.83 -3.79 5.95
CA ARG A 25 14.55 -5.03 6.29
C ARG A 25 13.62 -6.15 6.73
N LEU A 26 12.64 -5.85 7.59
CA LEU A 26 11.68 -6.86 8.03
C LEU A 26 10.89 -7.42 6.83
N ALA A 27 10.38 -6.54 5.97
CA ALA A 27 9.65 -6.97 4.77
C ALA A 27 10.51 -7.84 3.85
N GLN A 28 11.79 -7.48 3.66
CA GLN A 28 12.73 -8.29 2.89
C GLN A 28 12.97 -9.65 3.53
N THR A 29 13.16 -9.72 4.85
CA THR A 29 13.33 -10.99 5.58
C THR A 29 12.11 -11.90 5.41
N LEU A 30 10.90 -11.35 5.55
CA LEU A 30 9.64 -12.09 5.40
C LEU A 30 9.43 -12.67 4.00
N VAL A 31 9.86 -11.94 2.97
CA VAL A 31 9.82 -12.44 1.58
C VAL A 31 10.92 -13.48 1.34
N ASN A 32 12.14 -13.22 1.83
CA ASN A 32 13.27 -14.14 1.65
C ASN A 32 13.09 -15.46 2.40
N SER A 33 12.41 -15.46 3.55
CA SER A 33 12.09 -16.68 4.31
C SER A 33 10.97 -17.51 3.66
N GLY A 34 10.26 -16.96 2.67
CA GLY A 34 9.11 -17.59 2.03
C GLY A 34 7.82 -17.52 2.87
N GLU A 35 7.82 -16.80 4.00
CA GLU A 35 6.63 -16.61 4.82
C GLU A 35 5.56 -15.81 4.08
N PHE A 36 5.99 -14.83 3.28
CA PHE A 36 5.14 -14.09 2.36
C PHE A 36 5.68 -14.19 0.93
N PRO A 37 4.86 -14.54 -0.07
CA PRO A 37 5.32 -14.62 -1.45
C PRO A 37 5.62 -13.25 -2.06
N ALA A 38 4.98 -12.22 -1.52
CA ALA A 38 5.14 -10.84 -1.93
C ALA A 38 4.64 -9.85 -0.88
N LEU A 39 5.19 -8.64 -0.91
CA LEU A 39 4.75 -7.50 -0.11
C LEU A 39 4.83 -6.21 -0.94
N ALA A 40 3.84 -5.34 -0.78
CA ALA A 40 3.87 -3.96 -1.27
C ALA A 40 3.52 -3.01 -0.11
N ILE A 41 4.39 -2.04 0.19
CA ILE A 41 4.24 -1.15 1.35
C ILE A 41 4.39 0.31 0.90
N GLN A 42 3.41 1.13 1.22
CA GLN A 42 3.43 2.57 0.95
C GLN A 42 3.00 3.34 2.19
N ILE A 43 3.65 4.48 2.46
CA ILE A 43 3.34 5.31 3.62
C ILE A 43 2.90 6.69 3.15
N GLN A 44 1.79 7.19 3.70
CA GLN A 44 1.25 8.51 3.42
C GLN A 44 1.19 9.32 4.71
N ARG A 45 1.63 10.59 4.66
CA ARG A 45 1.51 11.54 5.78
C ARG A 45 1.46 12.98 5.26
N ALA A 46 0.59 13.80 5.86
CA ALA A 46 0.48 15.23 5.57
C ALA A 46 0.38 15.58 4.06
N GLY A 47 -0.44 14.84 3.31
CA GLY A 47 -0.63 15.07 1.86
C GLY A 47 0.53 14.61 0.97
N GLN A 48 1.54 13.95 1.55
CA GLN A 48 2.66 13.36 0.84
C GLN A 48 2.64 11.84 0.94
N VAL A 49 3.27 11.17 -0.02
CA VAL A 49 3.31 9.71 -0.10
C VAL A 49 4.70 9.21 -0.48
N SER A 50 5.14 8.10 0.09
CA SER A 50 6.39 7.45 -0.32
C SER A 50 6.23 6.74 -1.66
N GLU A 51 7.34 6.53 -2.35
CA GLU A 51 7.38 5.44 -3.33
C GLU A 51 7.08 4.11 -2.61
N PRO A 52 6.33 3.19 -3.24
CA PRO A 52 6.00 1.92 -2.63
C PRO A 52 7.21 0.97 -2.67
N LEU A 53 7.53 0.37 -1.52
CA LEU A 53 8.43 -0.77 -1.45
C LEU A 53 7.71 -2.00 -2.02
N CYS A 54 8.21 -2.54 -3.13
CA CYS A 54 7.65 -3.71 -3.80
C CYS A 54 8.63 -4.88 -3.72
N LEU A 55 8.22 -6.00 -3.13
CA LEU A 55 9.07 -7.16 -2.89
C LEU A 55 8.36 -8.45 -3.29
N GLY A 56 9.15 -9.43 -3.73
CA GLY A 56 8.67 -10.78 -4.05
C GLY A 56 7.96 -10.88 -5.40
N SER A 57 7.11 -11.89 -5.53
CA SER A 57 6.46 -12.24 -6.79
C SER A 57 4.93 -12.24 -6.70
N ALA A 58 4.29 -11.56 -7.66
CA ALA A 58 2.84 -11.52 -7.84
C ALA A 58 2.24 -12.88 -8.28
N ARG A 59 3.06 -13.78 -8.83
CA ARG A 59 2.64 -15.11 -9.29
C ARG A 59 3.71 -16.15 -8.98
N LEU A 60 3.37 -17.09 -8.10
CA LEU A 60 4.28 -18.12 -7.61
C LEU A 60 4.91 -18.97 -8.74
N SER A 61 4.13 -19.31 -9.78
CA SER A 61 4.58 -20.16 -10.87
C SER A 61 5.39 -19.45 -11.95
N GLU A 62 5.25 -18.12 -12.07
CA GLU A 62 5.78 -17.35 -13.20
C GLU A 62 6.87 -16.34 -12.78
N HIS A 63 7.18 -16.26 -11.48
CA HIS A 63 8.13 -15.32 -10.89
C HIS A 63 7.93 -13.86 -11.37
N VAL A 64 6.69 -13.47 -11.62
CA VAL A 64 6.35 -12.10 -12.02
C VAL A 64 6.62 -11.17 -10.83
N PRO A 65 7.51 -10.17 -10.94
CA PRO A 65 7.84 -9.30 -9.80
C PRO A 65 6.63 -8.46 -9.39
N VAL A 66 6.51 -8.19 -8.09
CA VAL A 66 5.58 -7.15 -7.63
C VAL A 66 6.07 -5.78 -8.07
N THR A 67 5.13 -4.98 -8.56
CA THR A 67 5.32 -3.61 -9.05
C THR A 67 4.26 -2.70 -8.44
N PRO A 68 4.43 -1.37 -8.50
CA PRO A 68 3.39 -0.43 -8.05
C PRO A 68 2.03 -0.61 -8.73
N GLY A 69 2.00 -1.19 -9.93
CA GLY A 69 0.78 -1.49 -10.68
C GLY A 69 0.20 -2.89 -10.44
N THR A 70 0.78 -3.67 -9.52
CA THR A 70 0.30 -5.03 -9.22
C THR A 70 -1.07 -4.99 -8.56
N ARG A 71 -2.00 -5.80 -9.07
CA ARG A 71 -3.36 -5.93 -8.52
C ARG A 71 -3.38 -7.03 -7.47
N PHE A 72 -3.82 -6.69 -6.27
CA PHE A 72 -4.03 -7.62 -5.17
C PHE A 72 -5.53 -7.87 -4.95
N LEU A 73 -5.90 -9.09 -4.54
CA LEU A 73 -7.25 -9.37 -4.09
C LEU A 73 -7.45 -8.74 -2.70
N VAL A 74 -8.25 -7.68 -2.62
CA VAL A 74 -8.41 -6.88 -1.39
C VAL A 74 -9.38 -7.49 -0.38
N ALA A 75 -10.18 -8.50 -0.78
CA ALA A 75 -11.11 -9.24 0.08
C ALA A 75 -11.95 -8.32 1.00
N SER A 76 -11.90 -8.52 2.31
CA SER A 76 -12.70 -7.74 3.27
C SER A 76 -12.38 -6.23 3.30
N LEU A 77 -11.28 -5.77 2.70
CA LEU A 77 -11.02 -4.34 2.52
C LEU A 77 -11.99 -3.67 1.54
N THR A 78 -12.86 -4.43 0.86
CA THR A 78 -14.00 -3.88 0.12
C THR A 78 -15.06 -3.25 1.03
N LYS A 79 -15.17 -3.68 2.30
CA LYS A 79 -16.18 -3.19 3.25
C LYS A 79 -16.19 -1.66 3.43
N PRO A 80 -15.06 -0.98 3.75
CA PRO A 80 -15.06 0.47 3.88
C PRO A 80 -15.47 1.20 2.59
N VAL A 81 -15.17 0.64 1.41
CA VAL A 81 -15.61 1.22 0.12
C VAL A 81 -17.14 1.16 -0.02
N VAL A 82 -17.73 0.00 0.29
CA VAL A 82 -19.19 -0.18 0.25
C VAL A 82 -19.88 0.64 1.33
N ALA A 83 -19.33 0.69 2.54
CA ALA A 83 -19.85 1.52 3.63
C ALA A 83 -19.87 3.01 3.25
N MET A 84 -18.81 3.51 2.62
CA MET A 84 -18.79 4.88 2.10
C MET A 84 -19.89 5.12 1.05
N ALA A 85 -20.08 4.19 0.10
CA ALA A 85 -21.13 4.31 -0.90
C ALA A 85 -22.53 4.35 -0.27
N VAL A 86 -22.77 3.53 0.75
CA VAL A 86 -24.02 3.51 1.52
C VAL A 86 -24.23 4.83 2.28
N LEU A 87 -23.18 5.37 2.92
CA LEU A 87 -23.26 6.64 3.64
C LEU A 87 -23.55 7.82 2.69
N LEU A 88 -22.95 7.85 1.50
CA LEU A 88 -23.26 8.86 0.49
C LEU A 88 -24.75 8.81 0.07
N LEU A 89 -25.31 7.62 -0.13
CA LEU A 89 -26.74 7.47 -0.44
C LEU A 89 -27.62 7.96 0.72
N ALA A 90 -27.24 7.70 1.96
CA ALA A 90 -27.96 8.18 3.13
C ALA A 90 -27.91 9.71 3.25
N GLU A 91 -26.75 10.33 3.04
CA GLU A 91 -26.59 11.80 3.02
C GLU A 91 -27.44 12.46 1.94
N GLU A 92 -27.61 11.79 0.79
CA GLU A 92 -28.47 12.23 -0.31
C GLU A 92 -29.96 11.94 -0.09
N GLY A 93 -30.35 11.28 1.01
CA GLY A 93 -31.74 10.89 1.29
C GLY A 93 -32.28 9.79 0.35
N ARG A 94 -31.39 8.98 -0.22
CA ARG A 94 -31.68 7.91 -1.18
C ARG A 94 -31.59 6.50 -0.58
N LEU A 95 -31.40 6.41 0.74
CA LEU A 95 -31.38 5.19 1.54
C LEU A 95 -32.31 5.33 2.75
#